data_AF-A0A212JVV5-F1
#
_entry.id   AF-A0A212JVV5-F1
#
_cell.length_a   1.000
_cell.length_b   1.000
_cell.length_c   1.000
_cell.angle_alpha   90.00
_cell.angle_beta   90.00
_cell.angle_gamma   90.00
#
_symmetry.space_group_name_H-M   'P 1'
#
loop_
_entity.id
_entity.type
_entity.pdbx_description
1 polymer ?
#
loop_
_entity_poly.entity_id
_entity_poly.type
_entity_poly.pdbx_seq_one_letter_code
_entity_poly.pdbx_strand_id
1 'polypeptide(L)'
;MTDILKLAAVAIIAAICAVVVKKNVQELGLVLALAAGVILLSYALGAIQSVRDLLDMLADTAGLEPAVLAPVIKTVGIAIVTHVSAEVCRDAKEGGLASFLETAGAACALFVALPLVRAVLDMVMGLL
;
A
#
# COMPACT_ATOMS: atom_id res chain seq x y z
N MET A 1 9.92 12.65 13.99
CA MET A 1 8.96 12.48 15.12
C MET A 1 7.81 13.48 15.06
N THR A 2 8.06 14.74 14.69
CA THR A 2 7.01 15.77 14.53
C THR A 2 5.95 15.44 13.48
N ASP A 3 6.33 14.75 12.39
CA ASP A 3 5.42 14.45 11.28
C ASP A 3 4.37 13.39 11.65
N ILE A 4 4.76 12.37 12.43
CA ILE A 4 3.83 11.32 12.85
C ILE A 4 2.80 11.84 13.86
N LEU A 5 3.22 12.80 14.71
CA LEU A 5 2.34 13.45 15.68
C LEU A 5 1.29 14.33 14.96
N LYS A 6 1.72 15.06 13.91
CA LYS A 6 0.82 15.84 13.06
C LYS A 6 -0.15 14.94 12.29
N LEU A 7 0.33 13.83 11.72
CA LEU A 7 -0.52 12.85 11.04
C LEU A 7 -1.57 12.25 11.98
N ALA A 8 -1.16 11.86 13.19
CA ALA A 8 -2.07 11.33 14.19
C ALA A 8 -3.14 12.35 14.59
N ALA A 9 -2.77 13.61 14.79
CA ALA A 9 -3.73 14.67 15.10
C ALA A 9 -4.75 14.88 13.96
N VAL A 10 -4.29 14.93 12.71
CA VAL A 10 -5.18 15.05 11.53
C VAL A 10 -6.11 13.84 11.43
N ALA A 11 -5.59 12.63 11.62
CA ALA A 11 -6.38 11.41 11.58
C ALA A 11 -7.50 11.41 12.64
N ILE A 12 -7.19 11.80 13.88
CA ILE A 12 -8.16 11.86 14.97
C ILE A 12 -9.23 12.91 14.69
N ILE A 13 -8.84 14.11 14.27
CA ILE A 13 -9.79 15.19 13.94
C ILE A 13 -10.71 14.76 12.79
N ALA A 14 -10.14 14.20 11.73
CA ALA A 14 -10.90 13.70 10.59
C ALA A 14 -11.86 12.57 10.99
N ALA A 15 -11.44 11.63 11.83
CA ALA A 15 -12.29 10.55 12.34
C ALA A 15 -13.47 11.10 13.16
N ILE A 16 -13.23 12.06 14.05
CA ILE A 16 -14.29 12.71 14.84
C ILE A 16 -15.28 13.42 13.91
N CYS A 17 -14.80 14.19 12.93
CA CYS A 17 -15.65 14.85 11.94
C CYS A 17 -16.46 13.84 11.12
N ALA A 18 -15.85 12.75 10.66
CA ALA A 18 -16.52 11.72 9.90
C ALA A 18 -17.65 11.04 10.71
N VAL A 19 -17.41 10.73 11.99
CA VAL A 19 -18.43 10.14 12.89
C VAL A 19 -19.61 11.10 13.10
N VAL A 20 -19.34 12.39 13.30
CA VAL A 20 -20.39 13.40 13.47
C VAL A 20 -21.24 13.54 12.20
N VAL A 21 -20.61 13.53 11.02
CA VAL A 21 -21.32 13.61 9.73
C VAL A 21 -22.09 12.32 9.42
N LYS A 22 -21.54 11.13 9.74
CA LYS A 22 -22.22 9.83 9.56
C LYS A 22 -23.56 9.77 10.32
N LYS A 23 -23.74 10.53 11.42
CA LYS A 23 -25.02 10.63 12.14
C LYS A 23 -26.13 11.28 11.33
N ASN A 24 -25.79 12.15 10.38
CA ASN A 24 -26.77 12.91 9.59
C ASN A 24 -26.88 12.34 8.16
N VAL A 25 -25.74 12.12 7.49
CA VAL A 25 -25.67 11.55 6.15
C VAL A 25 -24.53 10.53 6.08
N GLN A 26 -24.88 9.24 6.02
CA GLN A 26 -23.89 8.14 6.06
C GLN A 26 -22.90 8.21 4.89
N GLU A 27 -23.36 8.59 3.70
CA GLU A 27 -22.55 8.68 2.48
C GLU A 27 -21.48 9.77 2.57
N LEU A 28 -21.83 10.95 3.07
CA LEU A 28 -20.87 12.05 3.25
C LEU A 28 -19.78 11.72 4.27
N GLY A 29 -20.14 10.96 5.31
CA GLY A 29 -19.17 10.50 6.30
C GLY A 29 -18.18 9.47 5.75
N LEU A 30 -18.61 8.62 4.81
CA LEU A 30 -17.73 7.71 4.08
C LEU A 30 -16.76 8.49 3.19
N VAL A 31 -17.24 9.46 2.42
CA VAL A 31 -16.41 10.30 1.54
C VAL A 31 -15.37 11.09 2.35
N LEU A 32 -15.74 11.60 3.53
CA LEU A 32 -14.82 12.29 4.44
C LEU A 32 -13.72 11.36 4.99
N ALA A 33 -14.08 10.15 5.41
CA ALA A 33 -13.11 9.16 5.88
C ALA A 33 -12.15 8.73 4.76
N LEU A 34 -12.67 8.52 3.55
CA LEU A 34 -11.89 8.26 2.33
C LEU A 34 -10.89 9.39 2.03
N ALA A 35 -11.37 10.64 2.01
CA ALA A 35 -10.53 11.80 1.74
C ALA A 35 -9.41 11.95 2.77
N ALA A 36 -9.74 11.77 4.06
CA ALA A 36 -8.75 11.78 5.13
C ALA A 36 -7.74 10.63 4.99
N GLY A 37 -8.21 9.43 4.67
CA GLY A 37 -7.37 8.26 4.39
C GLY A 37 -6.37 8.53 3.27
N VAL A 38 -6.84 9.07 2.14
CA VAL A 38 -5.98 9.44 0.99
C VAL A 38 -4.92 10.47 1.39
N ILE A 39 -5.30 11.48 2.18
CA ILE A 39 -4.34 12.47 2.69
C ILE A 39 -3.27 11.77 3.55
N LEU A 40 -3.66 10.94 4.51
CA LEU A 40 -2.72 10.21 5.37
C LEU A 40 -1.78 9.29 4.58
N LEU A 41 -2.33 8.56 3.59
CA LEU A 41 -1.55 7.71 2.68
C LEU A 41 -0.58 8.50 1.80
N SER A 42 -0.96 9.70 1.36
CA SER A 42 -0.08 10.55 0.54
C SER A 42 1.20 10.92 1.27
N TYR A 43 1.17 11.03 2.61
CA TYR A 43 2.39 11.21 3.40
C TYR A 43 3.25 9.94 3.45
N ALA A 44 2.65 8.76 3.41
CA ALA A 44 3.40 7.50 3.34
C ALA A 44 4.12 7.32 1.99
N LEU A 45 3.63 7.94 0.90
CA LEU A 45 4.31 7.93 -0.40
C LEU A 45 5.72 8.53 -0.33
N GLY A 46 5.97 9.51 0.54
CA GLY A 46 7.30 10.06 0.75
C GLY A 46 8.30 9.01 1.26
N ALA A 47 7.86 8.14 2.19
CA ALA A 47 8.69 7.04 2.68
C ALA A 47 8.96 6.00 1.59
N ILE A 48 7.96 5.70 0.76
CA ILE A 48 8.10 4.79 -0.39
C ILE A 48 9.09 5.35 -1.41
N GLN A 49 9.09 6.67 -1.62
CA GLN A 49 10.05 7.33 -2.51
C GLN A 49 11.48 7.16 -2.01
N SER A 50 11.74 7.35 -0.70
CA SER A 50 13.06 7.11 -0.12
C SER A 50 13.52 5.66 -0.26
N VAL A 51 12.60 4.69 -0.17
CA VAL A 51 12.91 3.28 -0.44
C VAL A 51 13.24 3.08 -1.93
N ARG A 52 12.51 3.72 -2.85
CA ARG A 52 12.83 3.67 -4.29
C ARG A 52 14.19 4.25 -4.60
N ASP A 53 14.52 5.44 -4.09
CA ASP A 53 15.84 6.05 -4.27
C ASP A 53 16.97 5.17 -3.76
N LEU A 54 16.77 4.51 -2.60
CA LEU A 54 17.74 3.54 -2.09
C LEU A 54 17.89 2.36 -3.05
N LEU A 55 16.77 1.79 -3.52
CA LEU A 55 16.80 0.69 -4.48
C LEU A 55 17.48 1.11 -5.80
N ASP A 56 17.16 2.27 -6.36
CA ASP A 56 17.81 2.78 -7.58
C ASP A 56 19.32 2.95 -7.36
N MET A 57 19.74 3.48 -6.21
CA MET A 57 21.16 3.57 -5.87
C MET A 57 21.83 2.19 -5.78
N LEU A 58 21.15 1.18 -5.23
CA LEU A 58 21.65 -0.20 -5.20
C LEU A 58 21.71 -0.82 -6.61
N ALA A 59 20.77 -0.49 -7.50
CA ALA A 59 20.80 -0.94 -8.89
C ALA A 59 22.05 -0.44 -9.61
N ASP A 60 22.35 0.86 -9.47
CA ASP A 60 23.52 1.50 -10.08
C ASP A 60 24.85 1.03 -9.45
N THR A 61 24.91 0.90 -8.13
CA THR A 61 26.18 0.61 -7.42
C THR A 61 26.51 -0.88 -7.33
N ALA A 62 25.52 -1.74 -7.16
CA ALA A 62 25.72 -3.19 -7.02
C ALA A 62 25.42 -3.96 -8.31
N GLY A 63 25.05 -3.27 -9.39
CA GLY A 63 24.70 -3.89 -10.68
C GLY A 63 23.46 -4.78 -10.58
N LEU A 64 22.56 -4.51 -9.63
CA LEU A 64 21.37 -5.32 -9.43
C LEU A 64 20.41 -5.15 -10.61
N GLU A 65 19.98 -6.27 -11.18
CA GLU A 65 19.07 -6.24 -12.31
C GLU A 65 17.69 -5.68 -11.89
N PRO A 66 17.05 -4.84 -12.73
CA PRO A 66 15.72 -4.30 -12.46
C PRO A 66 14.66 -5.37 -12.19
N ALA A 67 14.88 -6.60 -12.70
CA ALA A 67 14.02 -7.76 -12.48
C ALA A 67 13.93 -8.20 -11.00
N VAL A 68 14.93 -7.86 -10.17
CA VAL A 68 14.97 -8.18 -8.73
C VAL A 68 14.35 -7.07 -7.90
N LEU A 69 14.54 -5.81 -8.30
CA LEU A 69 14.09 -4.63 -7.56
C LEU A 69 12.63 -4.26 -7.82
N ALA A 70 12.18 -4.35 -9.08
CA ALA A 70 10.82 -3.99 -9.46
C ALA A 70 9.73 -4.78 -8.70
N PRO A 71 9.89 -6.09 -8.41
CA PRO A 71 8.93 -6.86 -7.61
C PRO A 71 8.72 -6.35 -6.19
N VAL A 72 9.76 -5.84 -5.54
CA VAL A 72 9.69 -5.32 -4.15
C VAL A 72 8.77 -4.11 -4.09
N ILE A 73 8.97 -3.15 -4.99
CA ILE A 73 8.14 -1.95 -5.05
C ILE A 73 6.71 -2.28 -5.49
N LYS A 74 6.54 -3.19 -6.47
CA LYS A 74 5.21 -3.60 -6.95
C LYS A 74 4.40 -4.31 -5.87
N THR A 75 4.99 -5.19 -5.07
CA THR A 75 4.27 -5.87 -3.98
C THR A 75 3.81 -4.91 -2.90
N VAL A 76 4.64 -3.93 -2.49
CA VAL A 76 4.23 -2.86 -1.57
C VAL A 76 3.07 -2.04 -2.13
N GLY A 77 3.13 -1.69 -3.42
CA GLY A 77 2.05 -0.97 -4.10
C GLY A 77 0.74 -1.76 -4.10
N ILE A 78 0.79 -3.06 -4.42
CA ILE A 78 -0.38 -3.94 -4.39
C ILE A 78 -0.96 -4.02 -2.98
N ALA A 79 -0.13 -4.19 -1.95
CA ALA A 79 -0.58 -4.28 -0.57
C ALA A 79 -1.32 -3.00 -0.13
N ILE A 80 -0.75 -1.83 -0.41
CA ILE A 80 -1.36 -0.54 -0.05
C ILE A 80 -2.71 -0.37 -0.75
N VAL A 81 -2.77 -0.56 -2.07
CA VAL A 81 -4.02 -0.39 -2.83
C VAL A 81 -5.09 -1.38 -2.35
N THR A 82 -4.70 -2.63 -2.09
CA THR A 82 -5.60 -3.68 -1.62
C THR A 82 -6.17 -3.34 -0.24
N HIS A 83 -5.32 -3.01 0.74
CA HIS A 83 -5.78 -2.71 2.09
C HIS A 83 -6.67 -1.47 2.15
N VAL A 84 -6.30 -0.41 1.44
CA VAL A 84 -7.07 0.84 1.43
C VAL A 84 -8.44 0.62 0.80
N SER A 85 -8.48 -0.05 -0.34
CA SER A 85 -9.74 -0.35 -1.02
C SER A 85 -10.61 -1.32 -0.22
N ALA A 86 -10.01 -2.30 0.47
CA ALA A 86 -10.73 -3.25 1.33
C ALA A 86 -11.35 -2.56 2.55
N GLU A 87 -10.60 -1.65 3.20
CA GLU A 87 -11.14 -0.85 4.30
C GLU A 87 -12.30 0.02 3.82
N VAL A 88 -12.22 0.62 2.63
CA VAL A 88 -13.32 1.39 2.05
C VAL A 88 -14.57 0.52 1.83
N CYS A 89 -14.41 -0.70 1.32
CA CYS A 89 -15.50 -1.66 1.20
C CYS A 89 -16.11 -2.02 2.55
N ARG A 90 -15.28 -2.26 3.60
CA ARG A 90 -15.78 -2.51 4.96
C ARG A 90 -16.55 -1.32 5.53
N ASP A 91 -16.05 -0.11 5.28
CA ASP A 91 -16.64 1.12 5.77
C ASP A 91 -17.99 1.43 5.08
N ALA A 92 -18.17 0.91 3.86
CA ALA A 92 -19.44 0.85 3.14
C ALA A 92 -20.38 -0.30 3.58
N LYS A 93 -20.03 -1.07 4.62
CA LYS A 93 -20.71 -2.29 5.10
C LYS A 93 -20.63 -3.51 4.16
N GLU A 94 -19.76 -3.46 3.16
CA GLU A 94 -19.54 -4.52 2.19
C GLU A 94 -18.29 -5.36 2.55
N GLY A 95 -18.33 -6.03 3.71
CA GLY A 95 -17.21 -6.83 4.20
C GLY A 95 -16.85 -8.02 3.30
N GLY A 96 -17.82 -8.60 2.59
CA GLY A 96 -17.58 -9.69 1.64
C GLY A 96 -16.71 -9.24 0.46
N LEU A 97 -17.04 -8.09 -0.15
CA LEU A 97 -16.23 -7.48 -1.21
C LEU A 97 -14.81 -7.16 -0.73
N ALA A 98 -14.66 -6.67 0.50
CA ALA A 98 -13.35 -6.42 1.10
C ALA A 98 -12.49 -7.70 1.16
N SER A 99 -13.07 -8.81 1.64
CA SER A 99 -12.35 -10.10 1.71
C SER A 99 -12.00 -10.67 0.34
N PHE A 100 -12.88 -10.53 -0.66
CA PHE A 100 -12.54 -10.90 -2.03
C PHE A 100 -11.38 -10.08 -2.58
N LEU A 101 -11.37 -8.78 -2.29
CA LEU A 101 -10.31 -7.89 -2.73
C LEU A 101 -8.96 -8.21 -2.07
N GLU A 102 -8.95 -8.48 -0.76
CA GLU A 102 -7.75 -8.92 -0.03
C GLU A 102 -7.18 -10.22 -0.62
N THR A 103 -8.07 -11.18 -0.94
CA THR A 103 -7.68 -12.46 -1.55
C THR A 103 -7.09 -12.26 -2.94
N ALA A 104 -7.71 -11.41 -3.77
CA ALA A 104 -7.20 -11.07 -5.10
C ALA A 104 -5.86 -10.34 -5.03
N GLY A 105 -5.71 -9.40 -4.10
CA GLY A 105 -4.46 -8.68 -3.87
C GLY A 105 -3.32 -9.60 -3.46
N ALA A 106 -3.57 -10.58 -2.58
CA ALA A 106 -2.60 -11.60 -2.21
C ALA A 106 -2.16 -12.44 -3.42
N ALA A 107 -3.10 -12.85 -4.28
CA ALA A 107 -2.78 -13.59 -5.50
C ALA A 107 -1.94 -12.74 -6.49
N CYS A 108 -2.26 -11.45 -6.66
CA CYS A 108 -1.48 -10.54 -7.48
C CYS A 108 -0.07 -10.30 -6.92
N ALA A 109 0.06 -10.16 -5.60
CA ALA A 109 1.35 -10.01 -4.94
C ALA A 109 2.24 -11.25 -5.16
N LEU A 110 1.65 -12.44 -5.07
CA LEU A 110 2.34 -13.70 -5.36
C LEU A 110 2.81 -13.76 -6.82
N PHE A 111 1.97 -13.35 -7.78
CA PHE A 111 2.33 -13.32 -9.19
C PHE A 111 3.52 -12.37 -9.46
N VAL A 112 3.55 -11.21 -8.79
CA VAL A 112 4.67 -10.27 -8.88
C VAL A 112 5.96 -10.83 -8.29
N ALA A 113 5.91 -11.77 -7.36
CA ALA A 113 7.09 -12.41 -6.79
C ALA A 113 7.73 -13.45 -7.73
N LEU A 114 7.05 -13.91 -8.79
CA LEU A 114 7.58 -14.89 -9.74
C LEU A 114 8.93 -14.52 -10.39
N PRO A 115 9.17 -13.29 -10.90
CA PRO A 115 10.48 -12.89 -11.43
C PRO A 115 11.63 -13.04 -10.42
N LEU A 116 11.39 -12.75 -9.14
CA LEU A 116 12.38 -12.98 -8.09
C LEU A 116 12.71 -14.48 -7.96
N VAL A 117 11.68 -15.32 -7.94
CA VAL A 117 11.87 -16.79 -7.87
C VAL A 117 12.64 -17.31 -9.08
N ARG A 118 12.37 -16.79 -10.29
CA ARG A 118 13.12 -17.13 -11.50
C ARG A 118 14.59 -16.72 -11.41
N ALA A 119 14.88 -15.49 -11.00
CA ALA A 119 16.25 -15.01 -10.83
C ALA A 119 17.05 -15.89 -9.84
N VAL A 120 16.43 -16.32 -8.75
CA VAL A 120 17.06 -17.24 -7.79
C VAL A 120 17.29 -18.62 -8.42
N LEU A 121 16.33 -19.16 -9.17
CA LEU A 121 16.47 -20.43 -9.89
C LEU A 121 17.62 -20.39 -10.91
N ASP A 122 17.71 -19.32 -11.71
CA ASP A 122 18.78 -19.14 -12.70
C ASP A 122 20.15 -19.06 -12.02
N MET A 123 20.25 -18.37 -10.87
CA MET A 123 21.49 -18.30 -10.10
C MET A 123 21.93 -19.67 -9.58
N VAL A 124 21.00 -20.48 -9.06
CA VAL A 124 21.28 -21.84 -8.56
C VAL A 124 21.66 -22.78 -9.69
N MET A 125 20.96 -22.73 -10.84
CA MET A 125 21.29 -23.56 -11.99
C MET A 125 22.60 -23.15 -12.67
N GLY A 126 22.92 -21.87 -12.71
CA GLY A 126 24.19 -21.38 -13.27
C GLY A 126 25.43 -21.71 -12.43
N LEU A 127 25.25 -22.13 -11.18
CA LEU A 127 26.31 -22.61 -10.29
C LEU A 127 26.54 -24.14 -10.39
N LEU A 128 25.68 -24.86 -11.11
CA LEU A 128 25.69 -26.32 -11.31
C LEU A 128 26.26 -26.67 -12.69
#